data_AF-A2FGD7-F1
#
_entry.id   AF-A2FGD7-F1
#
_cell.length_a   1.000
_cell.length_b   1.000
_cell.length_c   1.000
_cell.angle_alpha   90.00
_cell.angle_beta   90.00
_cell.angle_gamma   90.00
#
_symmetry.space_group_name_H-M   'P 1'
#
loop_
_entity.id
_entity.type
_entity.pdbx_description
1 polymer ?
#
loop_
_entity_poly.entity_id
_entity_poly.type
_entity_poly.pdbx_seq_one_letter_code
_entity_poly.pdbx_strand_id
1 'polypeptide(L)'
;MSDFQFIIDSHYCKNSSLLKIGIDFSFIINGNRFVTTQNHASVISGIVRDILITDESATEINISIPDNGSLEKSLNIFSIFLRNGYIKENIDLLTSETLYHIGVSIENEDFINQYINIMTISNITKDNIKSFINYSLKTHDFEKTSTFIASNLSHIGPSICSSLIQSVFDTIKD
;
A
#
# COMPACT_ATOMS: atom_id res chain seq x y z
N MET A 1 -18.59 1.70 5.08
CA MET A 1 -17.34 1.55 5.85
C MET A 1 -16.90 2.93 6.29
N SER A 2 -16.38 3.07 7.50
CA SER A 2 -15.84 4.35 7.97
C SER A 2 -14.56 4.68 7.21
N ASP A 3 -14.44 5.91 6.72
CA ASP A 3 -13.17 6.39 6.17
C ASP A 3 -12.14 6.57 7.28
N PHE A 4 -10.89 6.25 6.97
CA PHE A 4 -9.72 6.41 7.83
C PHE A 4 -8.93 7.62 7.38
N GLN A 5 -8.41 8.38 8.34
CA GLN A 5 -7.47 9.45 8.01
C GLN A 5 -6.11 8.85 7.66
N PHE A 6 -5.70 8.99 6.40
CA PHE A 6 -4.42 8.54 5.87
C PHE A 6 -3.47 9.73 5.75
N ILE A 7 -2.35 9.69 6.47
CA ILE A 7 -1.43 10.84 6.57
C ILE A 7 -0.01 10.41 6.26
N ILE A 8 0.59 11.01 5.24
CA ILE A 8 2.03 10.94 5.01
C ILE A 8 2.58 12.37 5.10
N ASP A 9 3.40 12.63 6.11
CA ASP A 9 3.94 13.97 6.40
C ASP A 9 5.47 14.00 6.58
N SER A 10 6.18 13.22 5.77
CA SER A 10 7.64 13.15 5.79
C SER A 10 8.26 14.49 5.34
N HIS A 11 9.11 15.07 6.19
CA HIS A 11 9.88 16.27 5.84
C HIS A 11 10.76 16.06 4.61
N TYR A 12 11.32 14.86 4.44
CA TYR A 12 12.17 14.53 3.30
C TYR A 12 11.38 14.53 1.99
N CYS A 13 10.22 13.89 1.97
CA CYS A 13 9.33 13.85 0.80
C CYS A 13 8.83 15.24 0.43
N LYS A 14 8.36 16.02 1.43
CA LYS A 14 7.94 17.42 1.23
C LYS A 14 9.05 18.26 0.60
N ASN A 15 10.25 18.24 1.18
CA ASN A 15 11.35 19.07 0.71
C ASN A 15 11.84 18.66 -0.68
N SER A 16 11.98 17.35 -0.94
CA SER A 16 12.42 16.87 -2.26
C SER A 16 11.38 17.14 -3.35
N SER A 17 10.08 17.17 -3.01
CA SER A 17 9.02 17.51 -3.97
C SER A 17 9.12 18.95 -4.50
N LEU A 18 9.76 19.86 -3.76
CA LEU A 18 9.99 21.24 -4.17
C LEU A 18 11.11 21.37 -5.22
N LEU A 19 11.98 20.36 -5.34
CA LEU A 19 13.05 20.33 -6.31
C LEU A 19 12.52 19.93 -7.69
N LYS A 20 12.20 20.93 -8.51
CA LYS A 20 11.69 20.75 -9.89
C LYS A 20 12.78 20.68 -10.96
N ILE A 21 14.06 20.66 -10.56
CA ILE A 21 15.19 20.62 -11.48
C ILE A 21 15.83 19.23 -11.38
N GLY A 22 16.08 18.59 -12.53
CA GLY A 22 16.74 17.29 -12.60
C GLY A 22 16.35 16.51 -13.85
N ILE A 23 16.84 15.27 -13.91
CA ILE A 23 16.42 14.28 -14.91
C ILE A 23 15.04 13.76 -14.50
N ASP A 24 14.14 13.66 -15.48
CA ASP A 24 12.81 13.10 -15.27
C ASP A 24 12.87 11.61 -14.95
N PHE A 25 11.99 11.17 -14.06
CA PHE A 25 11.81 9.78 -13.69
C PHE A 25 10.33 9.44 -13.65
N SER A 26 9.96 8.27 -14.18
CA SER A 26 8.57 7.82 -14.25
C SER A 26 8.31 6.58 -13.42
N PHE A 27 7.26 6.63 -12.60
CA PHE A 27 6.63 5.43 -12.05
C PHE A 27 5.52 5.00 -13.02
N ILE A 28 5.56 3.78 -13.53
CA ILE A 28 4.52 3.20 -14.38
C ILE A 28 3.77 2.15 -13.56
N ILE A 29 2.59 2.48 -13.05
CA ILE A 29 1.79 1.60 -12.18
C ILE A 29 0.58 1.11 -12.95
N ASN A 30 0.51 -0.21 -13.22
CA ASN A 30 -0.54 -0.83 -14.02
C ASN A 30 -0.77 -0.09 -15.36
N GLY A 31 0.32 0.37 -16.00
CA GLY A 31 0.28 1.14 -17.26
C GLY A 31 0.03 2.65 -17.13
N ASN A 32 -0.25 3.16 -15.93
CA ASN A 32 -0.43 4.60 -15.69
C ASN A 32 0.91 5.26 -15.34
N ARG A 33 1.28 6.34 -16.05
CA ARG A 33 2.58 7.02 -15.89
C ARG A 33 2.48 8.22 -14.94
N PHE A 34 3.37 8.26 -13.95
CA PHE A 34 3.52 9.37 -13.01
C PHE A 34 4.95 9.90 -13.06
N VAL A 35 5.11 11.16 -13.47
CA VAL A 35 6.43 11.78 -13.70
C VAL A 35 6.83 12.63 -12.51
N THR A 36 8.10 12.50 -12.11
CA THR A 36 8.79 13.35 -11.14
C THR A 36 10.26 13.50 -11.51
N THR A 37 11.11 14.05 -10.64
CA THR A 37 12.57 14.05 -10.83
C THR A 37 13.21 12.81 -10.23
N GLN A 38 14.31 12.32 -10.78
CA GLN A 38 15.11 11.22 -10.20
C GLN A 38 15.47 11.46 -8.72
N ASN A 39 15.78 12.71 -8.36
CA ASN A 39 16.08 13.11 -6.98
C ASN A 39 14.88 12.92 -6.05
N HIS A 40 13.67 13.28 -6.48
CA HIS A 40 12.48 13.03 -5.68
C HIS A 40 12.14 11.54 -5.66
N ALA A 41 12.25 10.86 -6.80
CA ALA A 41 11.98 9.43 -6.94
C ALA A 41 12.84 8.57 -6.00
N SER A 42 14.14 8.89 -5.84
CA SER A 42 15.05 8.17 -4.93
C SER A 42 14.80 8.46 -3.45
N VAL A 43 14.15 9.58 -3.12
CA VAL A 43 13.71 9.87 -1.74
C VAL A 43 12.47 9.07 -1.39
N ILE A 44 11.53 8.94 -2.33
CA ILE A 44 10.26 8.24 -2.09
C ILE A 44 10.34 6.72 -2.26
N SER A 45 11.37 6.18 -2.90
CA SER A 45 11.46 4.76 -3.21
C SER A 45 12.86 4.21 -2.94
N GLY A 46 12.93 3.21 -2.04
CA GLY A 46 14.14 2.43 -1.82
C GLY A 46 14.63 1.74 -3.09
N ILE A 47 13.71 1.11 -3.82
CA ILE A 47 13.99 0.46 -5.11
C ILE A 47 14.57 1.44 -6.13
N VAL A 48 13.98 2.62 -6.30
CA VAL A 48 14.51 3.61 -7.25
C VAL A 48 15.89 4.10 -6.82
N ARG A 49 16.11 4.33 -5.52
CA ARG A 49 17.43 4.71 -5.01
C ARG A 49 18.48 3.66 -5.35
N ASP A 50 18.17 2.39 -5.13
CA ASP A 50 19.10 1.30 -5.39
C ASP A 50 19.36 1.12 -6.89
N ILE A 51 18.32 1.25 -7.72
CA ILE A 51 18.47 1.29 -9.18
C ILE A 51 19.42 2.40 -9.60
N LEU A 52 19.19 3.64 -9.14
CA LEU A 52 20.00 4.80 -9.54
C LEU A 52 21.45 4.75 -9.03
N ILE A 53 21.73 4.02 -7.94
CA ILE A 53 23.10 3.73 -7.51
C ILE A 53 23.81 2.82 -8.51
N THR A 54 23.08 1.88 -9.13
CA THR A 54 23.65 0.91 -10.08
C THR A 54 23.61 1.37 -11.55
N ASP A 55 22.59 2.14 -11.92
CA ASP A 55 22.34 2.69 -13.24
C ASP A 55 21.72 4.09 -13.11
N GLU A 56 22.58 5.12 -13.12
CA GLU A 56 22.18 6.53 -13.04
C GLU A 56 21.35 6.98 -14.26
N SER A 57 21.36 6.22 -15.36
CA SER A 57 20.63 6.55 -16.58
C SER A 57 19.19 6.04 -16.58
N ALA A 58 18.79 5.25 -15.57
CA ALA A 58 17.44 4.75 -15.44
C ALA A 58 16.42 5.89 -15.31
N THR A 59 15.40 5.90 -16.18
CA THR A 59 14.38 6.96 -16.24
C THR A 59 12.98 6.48 -15.86
N GLU A 60 12.78 5.19 -15.60
CA GLU A 60 11.48 4.67 -15.20
C GLU A 60 11.57 3.34 -14.44
N ILE A 61 10.52 3.04 -13.68
CA ILE A 61 10.22 1.69 -13.19
C ILE A 61 8.79 1.29 -13.53
N ASN A 62 8.61 -0.01 -13.80
CA ASN A 62 7.32 -0.61 -14.10
C ASN A 62 6.87 -1.45 -12.91
N ILE A 63 5.65 -1.19 -12.44
CA ILE A 63 5.06 -1.78 -11.24
C ILE A 63 3.70 -2.36 -11.62
N SER A 64 3.48 -3.61 -11.22
CA SER A 64 2.19 -4.28 -11.34
C SER A 64 1.65 -4.57 -9.94
N ILE A 65 0.48 -4.02 -9.62
CA ILE A 65 -0.21 -4.25 -8.34
C ILE A 65 -1.60 -4.85 -8.57
N PRO A 66 -2.13 -5.64 -7.61
CA PRO A 66 -3.50 -6.13 -7.66
C PRO A 66 -4.52 -4.98 -7.68
N ASP A 67 -5.55 -5.12 -8.51
CA ASP A 67 -6.72 -4.25 -8.48
C ASP A 67 -7.84 -4.91 -7.65
N ASN A 68 -8.17 -4.29 -6.52
CA ASN A 68 -9.25 -4.69 -5.62
C ASN A 68 -10.50 -3.79 -5.78
N GLY A 69 -10.60 -3.03 -6.87
CA GLY A 69 -11.67 -2.07 -7.15
C GLY A 69 -11.39 -0.65 -6.67
N SER A 70 -10.20 -0.37 -6.13
CA SER A 70 -9.78 0.96 -5.65
C SER A 70 -8.56 1.54 -6.36
N LEU A 71 -8.17 0.97 -7.50
CA LEU A 71 -6.96 1.38 -8.23
C LEU A 71 -6.98 2.86 -8.60
N GLU A 72 -8.03 3.36 -9.25
CA GLU A 72 -8.10 4.77 -9.71
C GLU A 72 -7.95 5.77 -8.56
N LYS A 73 -8.69 5.57 -7.45
CA LYS A 73 -8.61 6.42 -6.26
C LYS A 73 -7.21 6.40 -5.63
N SER A 74 -6.60 5.22 -5.57
CA SER A 74 -5.25 5.04 -5.02
C SER A 74 -4.19 5.70 -5.89
N LEU A 75 -4.30 5.59 -7.22
CA LEU A 75 -3.43 6.25 -8.18
C LEU A 75 -3.54 7.79 -8.11
N ASN A 76 -4.76 8.31 -7.89
CA ASN A 76 -4.96 9.74 -7.66
C ASN A 76 -4.25 10.21 -6.38
N ILE A 77 -4.35 9.44 -5.29
CA ILE A 77 -3.65 9.75 -4.03
C ILE A 77 -2.13 9.67 -4.21
N PHE A 78 -1.63 8.64 -4.91
CA PHE A 78 -0.21 8.52 -5.24
C PHE A 78 0.29 9.70 -6.09
N SER A 79 -0.50 10.16 -7.06
CA SER A 79 -0.19 11.36 -7.85
C SER A 79 -0.10 12.63 -7.00
N ILE A 80 -1.03 12.80 -6.04
CA ILE A 80 -0.99 13.91 -5.08
C ILE A 80 0.27 13.85 -4.22
N PHE A 81 0.62 12.65 -3.72
CA PHE A 81 1.85 12.44 -2.96
C PHE A 81 3.08 12.82 -3.76
N LEU A 82 3.19 12.32 -4.99
CA LEU A 82 4.34 12.55 -5.86
C LEU A 82 4.52 14.05 -6.16
N ARG A 83 3.41 14.78 -6.28
CA ARG A 83 3.45 16.22 -6.56
C ARG A 83 3.83 17.06 -5.35
N ASN A 84 3.31 16.70 -4.17
CA ASN A 84 3.33 17.53 -2.98
C ASN A 84 4.29 17.04 -1.88
N GLY A 85 4.79 15.81 -1.99
CA GLY A 85 5.55 15.11 -0.95
C GLY A 85 4.77 14.83 0.34
N TYR A 86 3.44 15.05 0.33
CA TYR A 86 2.55 14.98 1.49
C TYR A 86 1.14 14.56 1.06
N ILE A 87 0.45 13.79 1.92
CA ILE A 87 -0.96 13.44 1.80
C ILE A 87 -1.64 13.60 3.16
N LYS A 88 -2.88 14.10 3.14
CA LYS A 88 -3.84 13.93 4.23
C LYS A 88 -5.23 13.80 3.66
N GLU A 89 -5.72 12.57 3.57
CA GLU A 89 -7.00 12.24 2.95
C GLU A 89 -7.79 11.26 3.80
N ASN A 90 -9.11 11.27 3.66
CA ASN A 90 -9.98 10.25 4.24
C ASN A 90 -10.18 9.13 3.21
N ILE A 91 -9.79 7.91 3.54
CA ILE A 91 -9.79 6.78 2.60
C ILE A 91 -10.45 5.54 3.21
N ASP A 92 -11.03 4.70 2.36
CA ASP A 92 -11.52 3.39 2.75
C ASP A 92 -10.38 2.36 2.84
N LEU A 93 -10.69 1.20 3.41
CA LEU A 93 -9.70 0.13 3.63
C LEU A 93 -9.12 -0.42 2.33
N LEU A 94 -9.94 -0.52 1.27
CA LEU A 94 -9.50 -1.07 -0.02
C LEU A 94 -8.48 -0.14 -0.68
N THR A 95 -8.74 1.17 -0.66
CA THR A 95 -7.80 2.21 -1.08
C THR A 95 -6.51 2.12 -0.27
N SER A 96 -6.60 1.95 1.05
CA SER A 96 -5.41 1.79 1.89
C SER A 96 -4.60 0.54 1.54
N GLU A 97 -5.25 -0.57 1.22
CA GLU A 97 -4.60 -1.82 0.82
C GLU A 97 -3.91 -1.69 -0.54
N THR A 98 -4.51 -1.01 -1.51
CA THR A 98 -3.85 -0.72 -2.80
C THR A 98 -2.64 0.21 -2.62
N LEU A 99 -2.74 1.24 -1.77
CA LEU A 99 -1.61 2.11 -1.44
C LEU A 99 -0.49 1.35 -0.72
N TYR A 100 -0.83 0.38 0.13
CA TYR A 100 0.14 -0.55 0.72
C TYR A 100 0.88 -1.35 -0.36
N HIS A 101 0.16 -1.87 -1.35
CA HIS A 101 0.77 -2.61 -2.46
C HIS A 101 1.74 -1.74 -3.26
N ILE A 102 1.39 -0.48 -3.53
CA ILE A 102 2.32 0.49 -4.11
C ILE A 102 3.54 0.63 -3.20
N GLY A 103 3.33 0.89 -1.91
CA GLY A 103 4.37 1.06 -0.90
C GLY A 103 5.37 -0.08 -0.86
N VAL A 104 4.89 -1.33 -0.83
CA VAL A 104 5.74 -2.53 -0.89
C VAL A 104 6.52 -2.58 -2.21
N SER A 105 5.85 -2.37 -3.35
CA SER A 105 6.48 -2.44 -4.67
C SER A 105 7.54 -1.37 -4.94
N ILE A 106 7.57 -0.28 -4.17
CA ILE A 106 8.58 0.77 -4.29
C ILE A 106 9.46 0.91 -3.04
N GLU A 107 9.31 0.03 -2.06
CA GLU A 107 9.96 0.12 -0.74
C GLU A 107 9.80 1.50 -0.09
N ASN A 108 8.54 1.96 -0.02
CA ASN A 108 8.17 3.17 0.70
C ASN A 108 7.52 2.84 2.05
N GLU A 109 8.30 3.04 3.11
CA GLU A 109 7.89 2.79 4.49
C GLU A 109 6.72 3.67 4.96
N ASP A 110 6.56 4.89 4.42
CA ASP A 110 5.45 5.76 4.83
C ASP A 110 4.10 5.12 4.44
N PHE A 111 3.97 4.62 3.21
CA PHE A 111 2.75 3.91 2.77
C PHE A 111 2.51 2.61 3.55
N ILE A 112 3.57 1.83 3.77
CA ILE A 112 3.51 0.55 4.50
C ILE A 112 3.03 0.79 5.94
N ASN A 113 3.65 1.73 6.65
CA ASN A 113 3.33 2.03 8.04
C ASN A 113 1.93 2.62 8.21
N GLN A 114 1.45 3.43 7.26
CA GLN A 114 0.06 3.94 7.32
C GLN A 114 -0.97 2.81 7.22
N TYR A 115 -0.76 1.82 6.35
CA TYR A 115 -1.65 0.67 6.27
C TYR A 115 -1.61 -0.18 7.55
N ILE A 116 -0.42 -0.46 8.09
CA ILE A 116 -0.27 -1.18 9.37
C ILE A 116 -1.02 -0.45 10.49
N ASN A 117 -0.88 0.87 10.57
CA ASN A 117 -1.59 1.69 11.56
C ASN A 117 -3.11 1.57 11.40
N ILE A 118 -3.63 1.70 10.17
CA ILE A 118 -5.07 1.55 9.88
C ILE A 118 -5.57 0.16 10.30
N MET A 119 -4.85 -0.91 9.96
CA MET A 119 -5.22 -2.29 10.36
C MET A 119 -5.18 -2.47 11.88
N THR A 120 -4.22 -1.85 12.56
CA THR A 120 -4.07 -1.90 14.02
C THR A 120 -5.25 -1.25 14.73
N ILE A 121 -5.72 -0.08 14.27
CA ILE A 121 -6.84 0.64 14.92
C ILE A 121 -8.23 0.18 14.45
N SER A 122 -8.32 -0.46 13.28
CA SER A 122 -9.61 -0.87 12.69
C SER A 122 -10.24 -2.03 13.44
N ASN A 123 -11.56 -2.00 13.65
CA ASN A 123 -12.26 -3.18 14.18
C ASN A 123 -12.51 -4.21 13.06
N ILE A 124 -12.36 -5.50 13.40
CA ILE A 124 -12.69 -6.59 12.48
C ILE A 124 -14.22 -6.72 12.43
N THR A 125 -14.76 -6.83 11.22
CA THR A 125 -16.17 -7.07 10.90
C THR A 125 -16.27 -8.18 9.86
N LYS A 126 -17.49 -8.65 9.59
CA LYS A 126 -17.70 -9.66 8.52
C LYS A 126 -17.32 -9.14 7.13
N ASP A 127 -17.44 -7.83 6.92
CA ASP A 127 -17.20 -7.21 5.61
C ASP A 127 -15.71 -7.03 5.32
N ASN A 128 -14.88 -6.87 6.36
CA ASN A 128 -13.44 -6.60 6.21
C ASN A 128 -12.53 -7.76 6.64
N ILE A 129 -13.09 -8.89 7.12
CA ILE A 129 -12.30 -10.03 7.61
C ILE A 129 -11.28 -10.54 6.59
N LYS A 130 -11.60 -10.48 5.28
CA LYS A 130 -10.68 -10.86 4.19
C LYS A 130 -9.41 -10.01 4.18
N SER A 131 -9.54 -8.68 4.29
CA SER A 131 -8.37 -7.79 4.36
C SER A 131 -7.54 -8.05 5.63
N PHE A 132 -8.18 -8.38 6.75
CA PHE A 132 -7.47 -8.78 7.99
C PHE A 132 -6.70 -10.09 7.87
N ILE A 133 -7.26 -11.09 7.19
CA ILE A 133 -6.56 -12.35 6.92
C ILE A 133 -5.33 -12.08 6.05
N ASN A 134 -5.49 -11.34 4.95
CA ASN A 134 -4.40 -10.97 4.06
C ASN A 134 -3.31 -10.19 4.80
N TYR A 135 -3.69 -9.22 5.64
CA TYR A 135 -2.76 -8.47 6.48
C TYR A 135 -1.98 -9.39 7.42
N SER A 136 -2.65 -10.29 8.14
CA SER A 136 -2.01 -11.22 9.06
C SER A 136 -1.03 -12.17 8.35
N LEU A 137 -1.37 -12.65 7.15
CA LEU A 137 -0.49 -13.48 6.35
C LEU A 137 0.77 -12.71 5.91
N LYS A 138 0.62 -11.45 5.50
CA LYS A 138 1.73 -10.60 5.01
C LYS A 138 2.66 -10.11 6.13
N THR A 139 2.10 -9.81 7.32
CA THR A 139 2.85 -9.22 8.44
C THR A 139 3.23 -10.22 9.52
N HIS A 140 2.74 -11.46 9.41
CA HIS A 140 2.80 -12.48 10.44
C HIS A 140 2.15 -12.09 11.79
N ASP A 141 1.31 -11.04 11.81
CA ASP A 141 0.52 -10.62 12.97
C ASP A 141 -0.86 -11.28 12.94
N PHE A 142 -1.02 -12.38 13.68
CA PHE A 142 -2.24 -13.18 13.71
C PHE A 142 -3.11 -12.94 14.96
N GLU A 143 -2.64 -12.21 15.96
CA GLU A 143 -3.28 -12.17 17.29
C GLU A 143 -4.72 -11.67 17.19
N LYS A 144 -4.89 -10.51 16.55
CA LYS A 144 -6.19 -9.85 16.40
C LYS A 144 -7.15 -10.66 15.52
N THR A 145 -6.65 -11.17 14.39
CA THR A 145 -7.45 -11.92 13.41
C THR A 145 -7.89 -13.28 13.96
N SER A 146 -7.00 -14.03 14.60
CA SER A 146 -7.31 -15.34 15.19
C SER A 146 -8.30 -15.22 16.35
N THR A 147 -8.14 -14.22 17.23
CA THR A 147 -9.06 -13.93 18.32
C THR A 147 -10.47 -13.64 17.82
N PHE A 148 -10.59 -12.83 16.75
CA PHE A 148 -11.88 -12.52 16.16
C PHE A 148 -12.56 -13.77 15.55
N ILE A 149 -11.81 -14.56 14.78
CA ILE A 149 -12.33 -15.79 14.16
C ILE A 149 -12.83 -16.77 15.23
N ALA A 150 -12.02 -17.02 16.27
CA ALA A 150 -12.38 -17.92 17.36
C ALA A 150 -13.66 -17.47 18.07
N SER A 151 -13.80 -16.16 18.32
CA SER A 151 -14.95 -15.59 19.03
C SER A 151 -16.22 -15.50 18.17
N ASN A 152 -16.10 -15.59 16.85
CA ASN A 152 -17.22 -15.39 15.91
C ASN A 152 -17.46 -16.61 15.00
N LEU A 153 -16.84 -17.76 15.28
CA LEU A 153 -16.87 -18.93 14.41
C LEU A 153 -18.30 -19.39 14.06
N SER A 154 -19.24 -19.30 15.02
CA SER A 154 -20.66 -19.61 14.82
C SER A 154 -21.40 -18.65 13.87
N HIS A 155 -20.83 -17.48 13.62
CA HIS A 155 -21.39 -16.41 12.80
C HIS A 155 -20.65 -16.19 11.48
N ILE A 156 -19.47 -16.81 11.34
CA ILE A 156 -18.66 -16.85 10.12
C ILE A 156 -19.19 -18.04 9.30
N GLY A 157 -20.09 -17.77 8.35
CA GLY A 157 -20.72 -18.81 7.54
C GLY A 157 -19.70 -19.64 6.73
N PRO A 158 -20.11 -20.80 6.18
CA PRO A 158 -19.23 -21.73 5.47
C PRO A 158 -18.41 -21.10 4.33
N SER A 159 -18.96 -20.10 3.63
CA SER A 159 -18.27 -19.39 2.56
C SER A 159 -17.07 -18.58 3.04
N ILE A 160 -17.17 -17.95 4.20
CA ILE A 160 -16.07 -17.18 4.80
C ILE A 160 -15.03 -18.14 5.38
N CYS A 161 -15.45 -19.24 6.03
CA CYS A 161 -14.54 -20.30 6.47
C CYS A 161 -13.79 -20.94 5.30
N SER A 162 -14.48 -21.21 4.18
CA SER A 162 -13.83 -21.74 2.98
C SER A 162 -12.86 -20.72 2.37
N SER A 163 -13.20 -19.42 2.36
CA SER A 163 -12.27 -18.37 1.92
C SER A 163 -11.04 -18.28 2.82
N LEU A 164 -11.24 -18.35 4.14
CA LEU A 164 -10.18 -18.38 5.16
C LEU A 164 -9.20 -19.51 4.93
N ILE A 165 -9.72 -20.73 4.78
CA ILE A 165 -8.92 -21.94 4.54
C ILE A 165 -8.18 -21.81 3.20
N GLN A 166 -8.86 -21.35 2.14
CA GLN A 166 -8.24 -21.15 0.84
C GLN A 166 -7.09 -20.14 0.90
N SER A 167 -7.28 -18.99 1.54
CA SER A 167 -6.22 -17.97 1.69
C SER A 167 -4.99 -18.52 2.43
N VAL A 168 -5.19 -19.33 3.48
CA VAL A 168 -4.08 -20.01 4.17
C VAL A 168 -3.40 -21.04 3.26
N PHE A 169 -4.18 -21.85 2.53
CA PHE A 169 -3.64 -22.87 1.62
C PHE A 169 -2.84 -22.27 0.47
N ASP A 170 -3.30 -21.18 -0.13
CA ASP A 170 -2.61 -20.49 -1.21
C ASP A 170 -1.27 -19.91 -0.73
N THR A 171 -1.21 -19.48 0.54
CA THR A 171 0.04 -18.97 1.15
C THR A 171 1.06 -20.06 1.48
N ILE A 172 0.63 -21.33 1.63
CA ILE A 172 1.54 -22.48 1.86
C ILE A 172 2.07 -23.06 0.54
N LYS A 173 1.42 -22.74 -0.58
CA LYS A 173 1.73 -23.30 -1.90
C LYS A 173 2.83 -22.56 -2.65
N ASP A 174 3.15 -21.34 -2.23
CA ASP A 174 4.30 -20.55 -2.68
C ASP A 174 5.49 -20.75 -1.74
#